data_AF-A0A512JIQ4-F1
#
_entry.id   AF-A0A512JIQ4-F1
#
_cell.length_a   1.000
_cell.length_b   1.000
_cell.length_c   1.000
_cell.angle_alpha   90.00
_cell.angle_beta   90.00
_cell.angle_gamma   90.00
#
_symmetry.space_group_name_H-M   'P 1'
#
loop_
_entity.id
_entity.type
_entity.pdbx_description
1 polymer ?
#
loop_
_entity_poly.entity_id
_entity_poly.type
_entity_poly.pdbx_seq_one_letter_code
_entity_poly.pdbx_strand_id
1 'polypeptide(L)'
;MEYSEPRLTAPTLKLLRFLLTDRSNENSGAAISKATKIGAGTLYPLLARLESAGWVTGTWEQADPREIGRPKRRFYQLTGLGATRARGALADFQLPLSGGVLAWNT
;
A
#
# COMPACT_ATOMS: atom_id res chain seq x y z
N MET A 1 -21.94 9.74 0.64
CA MET A 1 -20.52 10.15 0.67
C MET A 1 -19.92 9.70 -0.65
N GLU A 2 -19.52 10.65 -1.49
CA GLU A 2 -18.93 10.34 -2.80
C GLU A 2 -17.45 10.02 -2.59
N TYR A 3 -17.09 8.75 -2.69
CA TYR A 3 -15.71 8.33 -2.65
C TYR A 3 -15.10 8.63 -4.03
N SER A 4 -14.21 9.62 -4.11
CA SER A 4 -13.49 9.90 -5.35
C SER A 4 -12.59 8.71 -5.71
N GLU A 5 -12.76 8.18 -6.92
CA GLU A 5 -11.88 7.12 -7.45
C GLU A 5 -10.42 7.62 -7.48
N PRO A 6 -9.46 6.84 -6.94
CA PRO A 6 -8.07 7.22 -6.92
C PRO A 6 -7.46 7.13 -8.32
N ARG A 7 -6.64 8.11 -8.69
CA ARG A 7 -5.91 8.09 -9.98
C ARG A 7 -4.93 6.91 -10.01
N LEU A 8 -5.09 6.03 -10.99
CA LEU A 8 -4.21 4.86 -11.19
C LEU A 8 -2.95 5.25 -11.96
N THR A 9 -1.93 5.68 -11.21
CA THR A 9 -0.59 5.97 -11.72
C THR A 9 0.36 4.79 -11.49
N ALA A 10 1.54 4.77 -12.12
CA ALA A 10 2.53 3.71 -11.88
C ALA A 10 2.90 3.51 -10.39
N PRO A 11 3.14 4.56 -9.58
CA PRO A 11 3.32 4.40 -8.13
C PRO A 11 2.11 3.77 -7.42
N THR A 12 0.90 4.10 -7.86
CA THR A 12 -0.34 3.51 -7.32
C THR A 12 -0.39 2.02 -7.61
N LEU A 13 -0.20 1.62 -8.87
CA LEU A 13 -0.20 0.21 -9.27
C LEU A 13 0.92 -0.58 -8.55
N LYS A 14 2.11 0.01 -8.40
CA LYS A 14 3.22 -0.60 -7.66
C LYS A 14 2.89 -0.84 -6.19
N LEU A 15 2.27 0.14 -5.52
CA LEU A 15 1.81 0.01 -4.14
C LEU A 15 0.72 -1.06 -4.01
N LEU A 16 -0.29 -1.03 -4.87
CA LEU A 16 -1.41 -1.99 -4.86
C LEU A 16 -0.93 -3.42 -5.07
N ARG A 17 -0.02 -3.63 -6.03
CA ARG A 17 0.62 -4.92 -6.25
C ARG A 17 1.37 -5.39 -5.00
N PHE A 18 2.20 -4.52 -4.43
CA PHE A 18 2.95 -4.85 -3.21
C PHE A 18 2.01 -5.31 -2.08
N LEU A 19 0.94 -4.57 -1.81
CA LEU A 19 -0.03 -4.93 -0.77
C LEU A 19 -0.85 -6.19 -1.08
N LEU A 20 -1.03 -6.54 -2.36
CA LEU A 20 -1.69 -7.81 -2.76
C LEU A 20 -0.76 -9.02 -2.59
N THR A 21 0.55 -8.84 -2.77
CA THR A 21 1.52 -9.93 -2.77
C THR A 21 2.20 -10.16 -1.42
N ASP A 22 2.31 -9.12 -0.60
CA ASP A 22 2.94 -9.23 0.71
C ASP A 22 2.01 -9.91 1.73
N ARG A 23 2.52 -10.98 2.35
CA ARG A 23 1.77 -11.83 3.30
C ARG A 23 2.16 -11.55 4.76
N SER A 24 3.10 -10.63 4.99
CA SER A 24 3.70 -10.40 6.31
C SER A 24 2.78 -9.67 7.28
N ASN A 25 1.79 -8.92 6.77
CA ASN A 25 0.99 -7.95 7.53
C ASN A 25 1.83 -6.86 8.25
N GLU A 26 3.14 -6.76 7.99
CA GLU A 26 4.05 -5.79 8.60
C GLU A 26 4.24 -4.53 7.74
N ASN A 27 3.21 -4.15 6.99
CA ASN A 27 3.26 -3.11 5.97
C ASN A 27 3.20 -1.70 6.56
N SER A 28 4.24 -1.34 7.32
CA SER A 28 4.44 0.04 7.77
C SER A 28 4.77 0.97 6.60
N GLY A 29 4.44 2.25 6.69
CA GLY A 29 4.80 3.22 5.64
C GLY A 29 6.29 3.20 5.27
N ALA A 30 7.17 3.06 6.27
CA ALA A 30 8.61 2.91 6.04
C ALA A 30 8.97 1.59 5.32
N ALA A 31 8.38 0.47 5.72
CA ALA A 31 8.60 -0.83 5.06
C ALA A 31 8.11 -0.83 3.61
N ILE A 32 6.91 -0.29 3.38
CA ILE A 32 6.33 -0.09 2.04
C ILE A 32 7.26 0.77 1.19
N SER A 33 7.70 1.92 1.69
CA SER A 33 8.61 2.81 0.95
C SER A 33 9.91 2.08 0.57
N LYS A 34 10.50 1.34 1.51
CA LYS A 34 11.74 0.58 1.30
C LYS A 34 11.57 -0.51 0.22
N ALA A 35 10.47 -1.26 0.27
CA ALA A 35 10.20 -2.37 -0.64
C ALA A 35 9.80 -1.89 -2.05
N THR A 36 8.96 -0.87 -2.12
CA THR A 36 8.43 -0.33 -3.39
C THR A 36 9.33 0.72 -4.04
N LYS A 37 10.33 1.25 -3.32
CA LYS A 37 11.14 2.41 -3.74
C LYS A 37 10.32 3.68 -4.02
N ILE A 38 9.09 3.76 -3.51
CA ILE A 38 8.27 4.97 -3.58
C ILE A 38 8.73 5.90 -2.45
N GLY A 39 9.19 7.11 -2.81
CA GLY A 39 9.63 8.11 -1.84
C GLY A 39 8.51 8.53 -0.89
N ALA A 40 8.86 8.90 0.35
CA ALA A 40 7.88 9.26 1.39
C ALA A 40 6.93 10.40 0.97
N GLY A 41 7.44 11.42 0.27
CA GLY A 41 6.64 12.54 -0.24
C GLY A 41 5.56 12.14 -1.25
N THR A 42 5.73 10.99 -1.92
CA THR A 42 4.72 10.40 -2.81
C THR A 42 3.85 9.39 -2.07
N LEU A 43 4.47 8.56 -1.24
CA LEU A 43 3.80 7.43 -0.59
C LEU A 43 2.69 7.86 0.37
N TYR A 44 2.95 8.82 1.26
CA TYR A 44 1.95 9.19 2.28
C TYR A 44 0.72 9.88 1.68
N PRO A 45 0.85 10.84 0.74
CA PRO A 45 -0.30 11.36 0.02
C PRO A 45 -1.04 10.29 -0.79
N LEU A 46 -0.34 9.29 -1.31
CA LEU A 46 -0.96 8.17 -2.03
C LEU A 46 -1.79 7.28 -1.09
N LEU A 47 -1.21 6.88 0.05
CA LEU A 47 -1.92 6.11 1.09
C LEU A 47 -3.16 6.86 1.57
N ALA A 48 -3.05 8.17 1.83
CA ALA A 48 -4.20 8.98 2.26
C ALA A 48 -5.34 9.00 1.22
N ARG A 49 -5.02 9.06 -0.08
CA ARG A 49 -6.03 8.98 -1.15
C ARG A 49 -6.68 7.60 -1.24
N LEU A 50 -5.89 6.53 -1.11
CA LEU A 50 -6.41 5.17 -1.11
C LEU A 50 -7.26 4.87 0.13
N GLU A 51 -6.91 5.42 1.30
CA GLU A 51 -7.75 5.36 2.50
C GLU A 51 -9.05 6.14 2.32
N SER A 52 -8.97 7.34 1.74
CA SER A 52 -10.14 8.17 1.44
C SER A 52 -11.08 7.48 0.44
N ALA A 53 -10.55 6.68 -0.49
CA ALA A 53 -11.34 5.88 -1.41
C ALA A 53 -11.83 4.53 -0.82
N GLY A 54 -11.43 4.20 0.41
CA GLY A 54 -11.77 2.94 1.08
C GLY A 54 -11.02 1.71 0.53
N TRP A 55 -9.97 1.90 -0.25
CA TRP A 55 -9.16 0.79 -0.80
C TRP A 55 -8.14 0.27 0.22
N VAL A 56 -7.62 1.16 1.06
CA VAL A 56 -6.64 0.84 2.10
C VAL A 56 -7.22 1.19 3.46
N THR A 57 -6.83 0.44 4.49
CA THR A 57 -7.02 0.81 5.88
C THR A 57 -5.67 0.87 6.58
N GLY A 58 -5.51 1.84 7.48
CA GLY A 58 -4.30 2.06 8.26
C GLY A 58 -4.56 1.89 9.75
N THR A 59 -3.91 0.92 10.39
CA THR A 59 -4.05 0.60 11.81
C THR A 59 -2.78 0.95 12.56
N TRP A 60 -2.90 1.61 13.71
CA TRP A 60 -1.75 1.87 14.59
C TRP A 60 -1.35 0.61 15.36
N GLU A 61 -0.06 0.41 15.52
CA GLU A 61 0.52 -0.65 16.33
C GLU A 61 -0.01 -0.61 17.77
N GLN A 62 -0.46 -1.76 18.27
CA GLN A 62 -1.00 -1.90 19.62
C GLN A 62 0.12 -2.20 20.62
N ALA A 63 1.06 -1.27 20.77
CA ALA A 63 2.13 -1.32 21.78
C ALA A 63 2.32 0.05 22.44
N ASP A 64 2.76 0.09 23.70
CA ASP A 64 3.12 1.34 24.37
C ASP A 64 4.49 1.83 23.85
N PRO A 65 4.61 3.07 23.32
CA PRO A 65 5.90 3.63 22.88
C PRO A 65 7.00 3.59 23.96
N ARG A 66 6.61 3.71 25.23
CA ARG A 66 7.55 3.68 26.37
C ARG A 66 8.15 2.29 26.57
N GLU A 67 7.37 1.24 26.34
CA GLU A 67 7.83 -0.15 26.46
C GLU A 67 8.71 -0.57 25.28
N ILE A 68 8.39 -0.12 24.06
CA ILE A 68 9.11 -0.51 22.84
C ILE A 68 10.28 0.43 22.48
N GLY A 69 10.46 1.54 23.21
CA GLY A 69 11.56 2.49 23.00
C GLY A 69 11.54 3.22 21.65
N ARG A 70 10.40 3.26 20.95
CA ARG A 70 10.24 3.92 19.64
C ARG A 70 8.78 4.38 19.42
N PRO A 71 8.53 5.32 18.49
CA PRO A 71 7.17 5.63 18.07
C PRO A 71 6.44 4.41 17.50
N LYS A 72 5.10 4.39 17.67
CA LYS A 72 4.22 3.38 17.06
C LYS A 72 4.33 3.43 15.55
N ARG A 73 4.28 2.26 14.92
CA ARG A 73 4.10 2.16 13.46
C ARG A 73 2.62 2.24 13.11
N ARG A 74 2.33 2.80 11.93
CA ARG A 74 1.02 2.64 11.28
C ARG A 74 1.18 1.62 10.15
N PHE A 75 0.41 0.55 10.21
CA PHE A 75 0.40 -0.55 9.24
C PHE A 75 -0.76 -0.35 8.27
N TYR A 76 -0.52 -0.62 6.99
CA TYR A 76 -1.50 -0.44 5.93
C TYR A 76 -1.83 -1.76 5.26
N GLN A 77 -3.12 -2.00 5.05
CA GLN A 77 -3.61 -3.21 4.39
C GLN A 77 -4.72 -2.85 3.39
N LEU A 78 -4.88 -3.67 2.36
CA LEU A 78 -6.03 -3.55 1.47
C LEU A 78 -7.30 -3.97 2.20
N THR A 79 -8.38 -3.22 2.01
CA THR A 79 -9.72 -3.66 2.38
C THR A 79 -10.20 -4.74 1.39
N GLY A 80 -11.33 -5.41 1.68
CA GLY A 80 -11.93 -6.33 0.71
C GLY A 80 -12.30 -5.66 -0.62
N LEU A 81 -12.81 -4.42 -0.56
CA LEU A 81 -13.06 -3.58 -1.73
C LEU A 81 -11.75 -3.26 -2.46
N GLY A 82 -10.75 -2.77 -1.73
CA GLY A 82 -9.46 -2.40 -2.30
C GLY A 82 -8.73 -3.55 -2.95
N ALA A 83 -8.78 -4.76 -2.37
CA ALA A 83 -8.18 -5.94 -2.96
C ALA A 83 -8.87 -6.33 -4.28
N THR A 84 -10.20 -6.21 -4.36
CA THR A 84 -10.96 -6.47 -5.59
C THR A 84 -10.61 -5.45 -6.67
N ARG A 85 -10.64 -4.16 -6.33
CA ARG A 85 -10.31 -3.06 -7.25
C ARG A 85 -8.86 -3.09 -7.71
N ALA A 86 -7.92 -3.38 -6.82
CA ALA A 86 -6.51 -3.50 -7.12
C ALA A 86 -6.21 -4.61 -8.13
N ARG A 87 -6.87 -5.78 -8.01
CA ARG A 87 -6.72 -6.88 -8.99
C ARG A 87 -7.26 -6.49 -10.35
N GLY A 88 -8.43 -5.84 -10.40
CA GLY A 88 -9.00 -5.31 -11.64
C GLY A 88 -8.07 -4.32 -12.32
N ALA A 89 -7.61 -3.31 -11.58
CA ALA A 89 -6.65 -2.33 -12.08
C ALA A 89 -5.39 -2.99 -12.65
N LEU A 90 -4.76 -3.93 -11.93
CA LEU A 90 -3.56 -4.59 -12.42
C LEU A 90 -3.82 -5.44 -13.67
N ALA A 91 -4.99 -6.07 -13.79
CA ALA A 91 -5.38 -6.79 -15.00
C ALA A 91 -5.58 -5.85 -16.20
N ASP A 92 -6.23 -4.70 -15.99
CA ASP A 92 -6.47 -3.70 -17.04
C ASP A 92 -5.15 -3.14 -17.61
N PHE A 93 -4.13 -2.98 -16.75
CA PHE A 93 -2.79 -2.56 -17.15
C PHE A 93 -1.87 -3.74 -17.55
N GLN A 94 -2.39 -4.96 -17.67
CA GLN A 94 -1.65 -6.19 -18.01
C GLN A 94 -0.42 -6.45 -17.11
N LEU A 95 -0.52 -6.06 -15.83
CA LEU A 95 0.54 -6.25 -14.83
C LEU A 95 0.29 -7.55 -14.05
N PRO A 96 1.09 -8.61 -14.24
CA PRO A 96 0.87 -9.88 -13.55
C PRO A 96 1.18 -9.75 -12.07
N LEU A 97 0.38 -10.41 -11.22
CA LEU A 97 0.67 -10.54 -9.78
C LEU A 97 1.87 -11.48 -9.52
N SER A 98 2.09 -12.43 -10.43
CA SER A 98 3.20 -13.38 -10.46
C SER A 98 4.44 -12.70 -11.06
N GLY A 99 5.24 -12.09 -10.20
CA GLY A 99 6.61 -11.68 -10.53
C GLY A 99 7.27 -11.21 -9.26
N GLY A 100 8.31 -11.94 -8.85
CA GLY A 100 9.13 -11.60 -7.69
C GLY A 100 9.75 -10.20 -7.83
N VAL A 101 10.37 -9.75 -6.75
CA VAL A 101 10.96 -8.42 -6.49
C VAL A 101 11.89 -7.86 -7.61
N LEU A 102 12.18 -8.60 -8.67
CA LEU A 102 13.25 -8.35 -9.64
C LEU A 102 12.86 -7.66 -10.96
N ALA A 103 11.59 -7.42 -11.27
CA ALA A 103 11.22 -7.02 -12.64
C ALA A 103 11.22 -5.51 -12.96
N TRP A 104 11.49 -4.59 -12.01
CA TRP A 104 11.24 -3.15 -12.26
C TRP A 104 12.28 -2.19 -11.69
N ASN A 105 13.54 -2.63 -11.61
CA ASN A 105 14.68 -1.72 -11.49
C ASN A 105 15.33 -1.58 -12.87
N THR A 106 14.76 -0.71 -13.71
CA THR A 106 15.49 -0.12 -14.85
C THR A 106 15.02 1.32 -14.99
#